data_AF-A0A9X8UST2-F1
#
_entry.id   AF-A0A9X8UST2-F1
#
_cell.length_a   1.000
_cell.length_b   1.000
_cell.length_c   1.000
_cell.angle_alpha   90.00
_cell.angle_beta   90.00
_cell.angle_gamma   90.00
#
_symmetry.space_group_name_H-M   'P 1'
#
loop_
_entity.id
_entity.type
_entity.pdbx_description
1 polymer ?
#
loop_
_entity_poly.entity_id
_entity_poly.type
_entity_poly.pdbx_seq_one_letter_code
_entity_poly.pdbx_strand_id
1 'polypeptide(L)'
;MNFNARTSRTPIMLASTAAMAALLLTGCGQGTDPGAQATASATASEPSQQTENSSGNTVDQDALLQTNDQLSEALGDEYVQGWIKDGQLNVSTTSEEQLSVIEEAGAIGHLVQFSSEELRSAISEIMKWQGKQENPVRTAIHAYTLNPETGGITLSVDKSQLDEVQKLIEAEKPIGEIPVDYKQSGGIMSPAATQ
;
A
#
# COMPACT_ATOMS: atom_id res chain seq x y z
N MET A 1 30.76 -7.00 52.36
CA MET A 1 30.66 -5.53 52.48
C MET A 1 29.33 -5.11 51.86
N ASN A 2 28.46 -4.51 52.66
CA ASN A 2 27.18 -3.92 52.25
C ASN A 2 27.43 -2.64 51.46
N PHE A 3 26.66 -2.37 50.40
CA PHE A 3 26.03 -1.06 50.18
C PHE A 3 24.71 -1.22 49.42
N ASN A 4 23.64 -0.77 50.09
CA ASN A 4 22.28 -0.54 49.59
C ASN A 4 22.18 0.88 49.02
N ALA A 5 21.39 1.08 47.97
CA ALA A 5 20.51 2.25 47.71
C ALA A 5 19.75 1.99 46.38
N ARG A 6 18.48 1.57 46.35
CA ARG A 6 17.19 2.28 46.56
C ARG A 6 16.94 3.56 45.72
N THR A 7 15.96 3.40 44.82
CA THR A 7 14.85 4.31 44.42
C THR A 7 15.18 5.57 43.60
N SER A 8 14.45 5.95 42.55
CA SER A 8 13.00 6.20 42.55
C SER A 8 12.32 6.04 41.18
N ARG A 9 11.10 5.52 41.20
CA ARG A 9 10.10 5.65 40.13
C ARG A 9 9.36 6.97 40.31
N THR A 10 9.19 7.72 39.22
CA THR A 10 8.31 8.89 39.18
C THR A 10 7.38 8.73 37.98
N PRO A 11 6.07 8.49 38.16
CA PRO A 11 5.11 8.60 37.07
C PRO A 11 4.76 10.09 36.87
N ILE A 12 4.95 10.58 35.65
CA ILE A 12 4.40 11.86 35.20
C ILE A 12 2.99 11.58 34.70
N MET A 13 1.98 12.00 35.48
CA MET A 13 0.64 12.25 34.96
C MET A 13 0.65 13.62 34.29
N LEU A 14 0.15 13.70 33.06
CA LEU A 14 -0.26 14.98 32.45
C LEU A 14 -1.65 14.84 31.84
N ALA A 15 -2.42 15.88 32.12
CA ALA A 15 -3.86 15.99 32.12
C ALA A 15 -4.47 16.05 30.72
N SER A 16 -5.67 15.47 30.62
CA SER A 16 -6.64 15.66 29.55
C SER A 16 -7.12 17.11 29.50
N THR A 17 -7.03 17.75 28.33
CA THR A 17 -7.82 18.92 27.97
C THR A 17 -8.48 18.68 26.62
N ALA A 18 -9.74 18.26 26.66
CA ALA A 18 -10.62 18.26 25.50
C ALA A 18 -11.12 19.69 25.24
N ALA A 19 -10.70 20.29 24.14
CA ALA A 19 -11.27 21.53 23.62
C ALA A 19 -12.16 21.20 22.43
N MET A 20 -13.47 21.12 22.66
CA MET A 20 -14.46 21.08 21.58
C MET A 20 -14.67 22.52 21.07
N ALA A 21 -14.11 22.83 19.91
CA ALA A 21 -14.41 24.05 19.17
C ALA A 21 -15.55 23.75 18.17
N ALA A 22 -16.76 24.20 18.50
CA ALA A 22 -17.88 24.22 17.57
C ALA A 22 -17.70 25.38 16.58
N LEU A 23 -17.46 25.05 15.30
CA LEU A 23 -17.48 26.01 14.21
C LEU A 23 -18.92 26.14 13.68
N LEU A 24 -19.57 27.25 14.00
CA LEU A 24 -20.80 27.70 13.36
C LEU A 24 -20.46 28.33 12.00
N LEU A 25 -20.71 27.61 10.91
CA LEU A 25 -20.69 28.18 9.56
C LEU A 25 -22.07 28.81 9.26
N THR A 26 -22.22 30.07 9.65
CA THR A 26 -23.23 30.95 9.05
C THR A 26 -22.83 31.24 7.62
N GLY A 27 -23.56 30.65 6.67
CA GLY A 27 -23.51 31.01 5.26
C GLY A 27 -24.05 32.42 5.06
N CYS A 28 -23.21 33.30 4.51
CA CYS A 28 -23.62 34.57 3.92
C CYS A 28 -23.35 34.50 2.41
N GLY A 29 -24.23 33.81 1.70
CA GLY A 29 -24.47 34.07 0.28
C GLY A 29 -25.59 35.11 0.20
N GLN A 30 -25.25 36.37 -0.05
CA GLN A 30 -26.24 37.38 -0.39
C GLN A 30 -25.62 38.42 -1.33
N GLY A 31 -25.64 38.09 -2.62
CA GLY A 31 -25.56 39.06 -3.70
C GLY A 31 -26.84 38.98 -4.50
N THR A 32 -27.85 39.78 -4.12
CA THR A 32 -29.05 40.01 -4.93
C THR A 32 -29.41 41.48 -4.84
N ASP A 33 -29.52 42.11 -6.00
CA ASP A 33 -30.37 43.28 -6.26
C ASP A 33 -31.26 42.93 -7.48
N PRO A 34 -32.37 43.64 -7.74
CA PRO A 34 -33.68 43.12 -7.39
C PRO A 34 -34.59 43.02 -8.64
N GLY A 35 -35.55 42.10 -8.62
CA GLY A 35 -36.46 41.97 -9.76
C GLY A 35 -37.68 41.10 -9.47
N ALA A 36 -38.75 41.77 -9.04
CA ALA A 36 -40.15 41.51 -9.38
C ALA A 36 -40.80 40.13 -9.06
N GLN A 37 -41.76 40.24 -8.14
CA GLN A 37 -43.14 39.72 -8.18
C GLN A 37 -43.44 38.24 -7.87
N ALA A 38 -44.39 38.15 -6.93
CA ALA A 38 -45.06 36.98 -6.43
C ALA A 38 -45.88 36.23 -7.48
N THR A 39 -45.98 34.91 -7.36
CA THR A 39 -47.23 34.21 -7.01
C THR A 39 -46.95 32.73 -6.81
N ALA A 40 -47.39 32.21 -5.66
CA ALA A 40 -47.32 30.80 -5.34
C ALA A 40 -48.32 30.01 -6.19
N SER A 41 -47.88 28.90 -6.77
CA SER A 41 -48.74 27.81 -7.21
C SER A 41 -48.04 26.50 -6.88
N ALA A 42 -48.77 25.65 -6.17
CA ALA A 42 -48.31 24.37 -5.65
C ALA A 42 -48.38 23.27 -6.70
N THR A 43 -47.50 22.27 -6.53
CA THR A 43 -47.71 20.82 -6.71
C THR A 43 -46.90 20.12 -7.81
N ALA A 44 -46.25 19.05 -7.34
CA ALA A 44 -45.73 17.85 -8.01
C ALA A 44 -44.44 17.97 -8.84
N SER A 45 -43.34 17.48 -8.26
CA SER A 45 -42.22 16.92 -9.02
C SER A 45 -42.18 15.43 -8.71
N GLU A 46 -42.39 14.62 -9.75
CA GLU A 46 -42.13 13.18 -9.78
C GLU A 46 -40.65 12.90 -9.45
N PRO A 47 -40.33 11.81 -8.75
CA PRO A 47 -38.96 11.35 -8.64
C PRO A 47 -38.58 10.65 -9.95
N SER A 48 -37.65 11.25 -10.69
CA SER A 48 -36.94 10.58 -11.79
C SER A 48 -36.29 9.31 -11.26
N GLN A 49 -36.85 8.14 -11.60
CA GLN A 49 -36.25 6.85 -11.34
C GLN A 49 -34.96 6.73 -12.18
N GLN A 50 -33.84 6.88 -11.48
CA GLN A 50 -32.52 6.52 -11.99
C GLN A 50 -32.52 5.00 -12.18
N THR A 51 -32.60 4.58 -13.43
CA THR A 51 -32.59 3.18 -13.82
C THR A 51 -31.15 2.68 -13.76
N GLU A 52 -30.71 2.20 -12.61
CA GLU A 52 -29.47 1.41 -12.51
C GLU A 52 -29.74 0.01 -13.03
N ASN A 53 -29.68 -0.11 -14.36
CA ASN A 53 -29.63 -1.40 -15.04
C ASN A 53 -28.18 -1.66 -15.41
N SER A 54 -27.43 -2.27 -14.49
CA SER A 54 -26.11 -2.84 -14.76
C SER A 54 -25.82 -3.93 -13.73
N SER A 55 -26.13 -5.17 -14.07
CA SER A 55 -25.60 -6.34 -13.34
C SER A 55 -25.10 -7.36 -14.33
N GLY A 56 -24.10 -6.96 -15.11
CA GLY A 56 -22.94 -7.82 -15.29
C GLY A 56 -22.16 -7.80 -13.97
N ASN A 57 -21.60 -8.92 -13.56
CA ASN A 57 -20.91 -9.10 -12.28
C ASN A 57 -19.62 -8.24 -12.22
N THR A 58 -19.77 -6.93 -12.02
CA THR A 58 -18.65 -5.98 -11.93
C THR A 58 -18.04 -6.12 -10.54
N VAL A 59 -16.74 -6.43 -10.49
CA VAL A 59 -15.96 -6.43 -9.25
C VAL A 59 -16.00 -5.02 -8.65
N ASP A 60 -16.46 -4.93 -7.40
CA ASP A 60 -16.47 -3.68 -6.64
C ASP A 60 -15.05 -3.38 -6.14
N GLN A 61 -14.32 -2.54 -6.88
CA GLN A 61 -12.93 -2.21 -6.57
C GLN A 61 -12.79 -1.37 -5.29
N ASP A 62 -13.76 -0.50 -4.99
CA ASP A 62 -13.72 0.34 -3.80
C ASP A 62 -13.88 -0.51 -2.54
N ALA A 63 -14.77 -1.52 -2.60
CA ALA A 63 -14.89 -2.51 -1.52
C ALA A 63 -13.58 -3.28 -1.30
N LEU A 64 -12.91 -3.74 -2.37
CA LEU A 64 -11.63 -4.46 -2.24
C LEU A 64 -10.52 -3.60 -1.62
N LEU A 65 -10.44 -2.32 -1.99
CA LEU A 65 -9.46 -1.39 -1.41
C LEU A 65 -9.76 -1.15 0.08
N GLN A 66 -11.02 -0.93 0.44
CA GLN A 66 -11.43 -0.76 1.84
C GLN A 66 -11.12 -2.00 2.68
N THR A 67 -11.40 -3.20 2.17
CA THR A 67 -11.05 -4.45 2.86
C THR A 67 -9.54 -4.59 3.04
N ASN A 68 -8.75 -4.21 2.04
CA ASN A 68 -7.29 -4.24 2.14
C ASN A 68 -6.77 -3.29 3.23
N ASP A 69 -7.32 -2.08 3.32
CA ASP A 69 -6.94 -1.12 4.36
C ASP A 69 -7.27 -1.67 5.76
N GLN A 70 -8.47 -2.24 5.95
CA GLN A 70 -8.88 -2.87 7.20
C GLN A 70 -7.96 -4.03 7.59
N LEU A 71 -7.60 -4.89 6.63
CA LEU A 71 -6.68 -6.01 6.88
C LEU A 71 -5.28 -5.50 7.22
N SER A 72 -4.79 -4.45 6.56
CA SER A 72 -3.49 -3.86 6.88
C SER A 72 -3.43 -3.32 8.31
N GLU A 73 -4.52 -2.72 8.80
CA GLU A 73 -4.62 -2.24 10.18
C GLU A 73 -4.74 -3.39 11.19
N ALA A 74 -5.55 -4.41 10.88
CA ALA A 74 -5.82 -5.52 11.79
C ALA A 74 -4.59 -6.43 11.99
N LEU A 75 -3.84 -6.68 10.91
CA LEU A 75 -2.66 -7.55 10.94
C LEU A 75 -1.40 -6.80 11.40
N GLY A 76 -1.35 -5.47 11.26
CA GLY A 76 -0.22 -4.66 11.71
C GLY A 76 1.10 -5.09 11.08
N ASP A 77 2.11 -5.35 11.90
CA ASP A 77 3.46 -5.72 11.44
C ASP A 77 3.50 -7.08 10.72
N GLU A 78 2.48 -7.93 10.92
CA GLU A 78 2.34 -9.23 10.25
C GLU A 78 1.73 -9.09 8.85
N TYR A 79 1.19 -7.93 8.48
CA TYR A 79 0.75 -7.64 7.13
C TYR A 79 1.97 -7.37 6.22
N VAL A 80 2.10 -8.15 5.15
CA VAL A 80 3.19 -7.96 4.19
C VAL A 80 2.73 -7.05 3.06
N GLN A 81 1.78 -7.50 2.25
CA GLN A 81 1.15 -6.70 1.18
C GLN A 81 -0.07 -7.41 0.58
N GLY A 82 -1.08 -6.63 0.22
CA GLY A 82 -2.24 -7.05 -0.57
C GLY A 82 -2.13 -6.74 -2.06
N TRP A 83 -2.78 -7.56 -2.89
CA TRP A 83 -2.90 -7.39 -4.33
C TRP A 83 -4.21 -7.98 -4.86
N ILE A 84 -4.66 -7.51 -6.02
CA ILE A 84 -5.86 -8.04 -6.68
C ILE A 84 -5.43 -9.03 -7.75
N LYS A 85 -5.98 -10.24 -7.70
CA LYS A 85 -5.80 -11.30 -8.71
C LYS A 85 -7.14 -11.96 -8.98
N ASP A 86 -7.48 -12.11 -10.26
CA ASP A 86 -8.73 -12.74 -10.71
C ASP A 86 -10.00 -12.13 -10.08
N GLY A 87 -9.97 -10.82 -9.81
CA GLY A 87 -11.09 -10.09 -9.22
C GLY A 87 -11.25 -10.25 -7.70
N GLN A 88 -10.26 -10.86 -7.02
CA GLN A 88 -10.26 -11.08 -5.59
C GLN A 88 -9.04 -10.46 -4.92
N LEU A 89 -9.22 -9.96 -3.69
CA LEU A 89 -8.13 -9.52 -2.84
C LEU A 89 -7.34 -10.73 -2.32
N ASN A 90 -6.04 -10.68 -2.53
CA ASN A 90 -5.06 -11.61 -1.96
C ASN A 90 -4.20 -10.81 -0.99
N VAL A 91 -3.87 -11.37 0.17
CA VAL A 91 -3.07 -10.72 1.20
C VAL A 91 -2.00 -11.67 1.69
N SER A 92 -0.76 -11.19 1.72
CA SER A 92 0.36 -11.92 2.30
C SER A 92 0.59 -11.52 3.76
N THR A 93 0.87 -12.52 4.59
CA THR A 93 1.18 -12.35 6.02
C THR A 93 2.33 -13.25 6.45
N THR A 94 3.06 -12.85 7.48
CA THR A 94 4.08 -13.67 8.13
C THR A 94 3.53 -14.57 9.24
N SER A 95 2.24 -14.47 9.55
CA SER A 95 1.62 -15.16 10.68
C SER A 95 0.55 -16.14 10.21
N GLU A 96 0.75 -17.42 10.49
CA GLU A 96 -0.22 -18.47 10.18
C GLU A 96 -1.54 -18.26 10.95
N GLU A 97 -1.48 -17.67 12.15
CA GLU A 97 -2.64 -17.38 12.99
C GLU A 97 -3.59 -16.35 12.32
N GLN A 98 -3.04 -15.42 11.54
CA GLN A 98 -3.79 -14.36 10.86
C GLN A 98 -4.47 -14.79 9.56
N LEU A 99 -4.18 -15.98 9.04
CA LEU A 99 -4.81 -16.47 7.80
C LEU A 99 -6.34 -16.51 7.95
N SER A 100 -6.83 -16.92 9.13
CA SER A 100 -8.26 -16.92 9.44
C SER A 100 -8.89 -15.53 9.35
N VAL A 101 -8.21 -14.51 9.86
CA VAL A 101 -8.68 -13.10 9.80
C VAL A 101 -8.78 -12.61 8.34
N ILE A 102 -7.81 -12.99 7.50
CA ILE A 102 -7.82 -12.66 6.06
C ILE A 102 -9.01 -13.34 5.35
N GLU A 103 -9.20 -14.63 5.62
CA GLU A 103 -10.26 -15.44 4.99
C GLU A 103 -11.66 -14.98 5.43
N GLU A 104 -11.84 -14.64 6.70
CA GLU A 104 -13.10 -14.09 7.23
C GLU A 104 -13.46 -12.74 6.60
N ALA A 105 -12.46 -11.95 6.18
CA ALA A 105 -12.65 -10.71 5.42
C ALA A 105 -12.95 -10.95 3.92
N GLY A 106 -13.00 -12.21 3.46
CA GLY A 106 -13.29 -12.57 2.07
C GLY A 106 -12.08 -12.51 1.12
N ALA A 107 -10.88 -12.31 1.66
CA ALA A 107 -9.63 -12.31 0.91
C ALA A 107 -8.96 -13.70 0.93
N ILE A 108 -8.00 -13.91 0.03
CA ILE A 108 -7.15 -15.11 0.03
C ILE A 108 -5.88 -14.80 0.83
N GLY A 109 -5.64 -15.54 1.90
CA GLY A 109 -4.41 -15.46 2.70
C GLY A 109 -3.24 -16.22 2.08
N HIS A 110 -2.06 -15.61 2.12
CA HIS A 110 -0.80 -16.22 1.70
C HIS A 110 0.22 -16.11 2.83
N LEU A 111 0.71 -17.25 3.33
CA LEU A 111 1.77 -17.26 4.33
C LEU A 111 3.13 -17.09 3.64
N VAL A 112 3.89 -16.10 4.08
CA VAL A 112 5.24 -15.80 3.56
C VAL A 112 6.25 -15.72 4.71
N GLN A 113 7.53 -15.93 4.40
CA GLN A 113 8.58 -16.01 5.43
C GLN A 113 9.05 -14.63 5.92
N PHE A 114 9.09 -13.64 5.04
CA PHE A 114 9.74 -12.35 5.30
C PHE A 114 8.69 -11.24 5.43
N SER A 115 8.90 -10.37 6.42
CA SER A 115 8.08 -9.20 6.67
C SER A 115 8.25 -8.13 5.58
N SER A 116 7.29 -7.21 5.49
CA SER A 116 7.39 -6.09 4.53
C SER A 116 8.59 -5.17 4.82
N GLU A 117 9.07 -5.10 6.07
CA GLU A 117 10.27 -4.36 6.44
C GLU A 117 11.53 -5.06 5.92
N GLU A 118 11.64 -6.37 6.13
CA GLU A 118 12.77 -7.17 5.64
C GLU A 118 12.88 -7.09 4.11
N LEU A 119 11.76 -7.18 3.38
CA LEU A 119 11.75 -7.08 1.93
C LEU A 119 12.18 -5.68 1.44
N ARG A 120 11.78 -4.60 2.13
CA ARG A 120 12.24 -3.24 1.81
C ARG A 120 13.73 -3.03 2.11
N SER A 121 14.21 -3.64 3.19
CA SER A 121 15.64 -3.68 3.52
C SER A 121 16.43 -4.43 2.44
N ALA A 122 15.90 -5.56 1.97
CA ALA A 122 16.49 -6.36 0.90
C ALA A 122 16.62 -5.55 -0.40
N ILE A 123 15.60 -4.78 -0.80
CA ILE A 123 15.71 -3.86 -1.94
C ILE A 123 16.87 -2.88 -1.75
N SER A 124 17.01 -2.31 -0.56
CA SER A 124 18.11 -1.37 -0.26
C SER A 124 19.48 -2.04 -0.37
N GLU A 125 19.62 -3.29 0.07
CA GLU A 125 20.85 -4.06 -0.07
C GLU A 125 21.16 -4.43 -1.53
N ILE A 126 20.15 -4.80 -2.34
CA ILE A 126 20.35 -5.00 -3.79
C ILE A 126 20.80 -3.71 -4.46
N MET A 127 20.21 -2.56 -4.11
CA MET A 127 20.64 -1.28 -4.70
C MET A 127 22.10 -0.95 -4.35
N LYS A 128 22.53 -1.20 -3.12
CA LYS A 128 23.93 -1.04 -2.70
C LYS A 128 24.85 -2.01 -3.44
N TRP A 129 24.43 -3.25 -3.59
CA TRP A 129 25.14 -4.27 -4.35
C TRP A 129 25.28 -3.88 -5.82
N GLN A 130 24.19 -3.49 -6.48
CA GLN A 130 24.17 -3.01 -7.87
C GLN A 130 25.14 -1.85 -8.07
N GLY A 131 25.19 -0.90 -7.13
CA GLY A 131 26.11 0.24 -7.18
C GLY A 131 27.60 -0.12 -7.16
N LYS A 132 27.96 -1.33 -6.69
CA LYS A 132 29.33 -1.85 -6.69
C LYS A 132 29.69 -2.62 -7.97
N GLN A 133 28.70 -3.00 -8.77
CA GLN A 133 28.93 -3.74 -10.02
C GLN A 133 29.56 -2.86 -11.09
N GLU A 134 30.15 -3.44 -12.12
CA GLU A 134 30.62 -2.71 -13.30
C GLU A 134 29.52 -2.56 -14.34
N ASN A 135 29.68 -1.62 -15.27
CA ASN A 135 28.79 -1.53 -16.43
C ASN A 135 28.98 -2.77 -17.32
N PRO A 136 27.91 -3.32 -17.92
CA PRO A 136 26.53 -2.81 -17.93
C PRO A 136 25.64 -3.24 -16.75
N VAL A 137 26.09 -4.14 -15.87
CA VAL A 137 25.30 -4.68 -14.74
C VAL A 137 24.87 -3.59 -13.77
N ARG A 138 25.76 -2.62 -13.48
CA ARG A 138 25.47 -1.46 -12.62
C ARG A 138 24.19 -0.72 -13.00
N THR A 139 23.84 -0.67 -14.29
CA THR A 139 22.65 0.04 -14.78
C THR A 139 21.53 -0.89 -15.25
N ALA A 140 21.70 -2.20 -15.10
CA ALA A 140 20.80 -3.20 -15.69
C ALA A 140 19.45 -3.34 -14.97
N ILE A 141 19.38 -3.08 -13.66
CA ILE A 141 18.13 -3.18 -12.90
C ILE A 141 17.42 -1.82 -12.96
N HIS A 142 16.22 -1.79 -13.52
CA HIS A 142 15.43 -0.58 -13.76
C HIS A 142 14.33 -0.36 -12.72
N ALA A 143 13.85 -1.41 -12.05
CA ALA A 143 12.86 -1.29 -10.98
C ALA A 143 12.96 -2.43 -9.96
N TYR A 144 12.50 -2.10 -8.75
CA TYR A 144 12.46 -2.96 -7.57
C TYR A 144 11.04 -2.96 -7.01
N THR A 145 10.43 -4.13 -6.87
CA THR A 145 9.12 -4.25 -6.24
C THR A 145 9.12 -5.39 -5.25
N LEU A 146 8.26 -5.31 -4.23
CA LEU A 146 7.93 -6.47 -3.42
C LEU A 146 7.18 -7.49 -4.30
N ASN A 147 7.33 -8.76 -3.99
CA ASN A 147 6.51 -9.83 -4.56
C ASN A 147 5.80 -10.57 -3.43
N PRO A 148 4.56 -10.17 -3.09
CA PRO A 148 3.81 -10.79 -2.01
C PRO A 148 3.36 -12.22 -2.33
N GLU A 149 3.30 -12.61 -3.61
CA GLU A 149 2.92 -13.96 -4.03
C GLU A 149 4.01 -14.98 -3.73
N THR A 150 5.29 -14.58 -3.82
CA THR A 150 6.44 -15.45 -3.52
C THR A 150 7.08 -15.15 -2.16
N GLY A 151 6.65 -14.09 -1.48
CA GLY A 151 7.25 -13.63 -0.23
C GLY A 151 8.66 -13.05 -0.42
N GLY A 152 8.93 -12.46 -1.58
CA GLY A 152 10.26 -12.00 -1.99
C GLY A 152 10.23 -10.63 -2.66
N ILE A 153 11.17 -10.40 -3.58
CA ILE A 153 11.23 -9.20 -4.40
C ILE A 153 11.23 -9.56 -5.89
N THR A 154 10.76 -8.65 -6.73
CA THR A 154 10.91 -8.73 -8.18
C THR A 154 11.83 -7.63 -8.69
N LEU A 155 12.80 -8.03 -9.51
CA LEU A 155 13.72 -7.13 -10.21
C LEU A 155 13.28 -7.00 -11.67
N SER A 156 13.05 -5.77 -12.13
CA SER A 156 12.86 -5.49 -13.56
C SER A 156 14.21 -5.21 -14.19
N VAL A 157 14.70 -6.12 -15.02
CA VAL A 157 16.09 -6.14 -15.52
C VAL A 157 16.12 -5.96 -17.03
N ASP A 158 17.09 -5.20 -17.52
CA ASP A 158 17.40 -5.11 -18.95
C ASP A 158 17.57 -6.52 -19.55
N LYS A 159 16.85 -6.79 -20.64
CA LYS A 159 16.83 -8.11 -21.27
C LYS A 159 18.23 -8.60 -21.67
N SER A 160 19.14 -7.72 -22.07
CA SER A 160 20.50 -8.10 -22.46
C SER A 160 21.40 -8.49 -21.28
N GLN A 161 21.01 -8.12 -20.05
CA GLN A 161 21.79 -8.33 -18.83
C GLN A 161 21.11 -9.27 -17.83
N LEU A 162 19.90 -9.76 -18.14
CA LEU A 162 19.11 -10.62 -17.25
C LEU A 162 19.93 -11.82 -16.73
N ASP A 163 20.54 -12.58 -17.64
CA ASP A 163 21.27 -13.81 -17.29
C ASP A 163 22.49 -13.51 -16.39
N GLU A 164 23.23 -12.43 -16.68
CA GLU A 164 24.41 -12.06 -15.89
C GLU A 164 24.02 -11.52 -14.52
N VAL A 165 22.97 -10.69 -14.43
CA VAL A 165 22.43 -10.21 -13.15
C VAL A 165 21.95 -11.38 -12.29
N GLN A 166 21.22 -12.33 -12.87
CA GLN A 166 20.75 -13.52 -12.16
C GLN A 166 21.92 -14.33 -11.61
N LYS A 167 22.91 -14.63 -12.46
CA LYS A 167 24.11 -15.37 -12.07
C LYS A 167 24.89 -14.69 -10.93
N LEU A 168 25.05 -13.37 -10.98
CA LEU A 168 25.78 -12.64 -9.93
C LEU A 168 24.99 -12.60 -8.62
N ILE A 169 23.66 -12.43 -8.66
CA ILE A 169 22.82 -12.49 -7.46
C ILE A 169 22.85 -13.89 -6.85
N GLU A 170 22.78 -14.95 -7.65
CA GLU A 170 22.88 -16.34 -7.17
C GLU A 170 24.26 -16.64 -6.55
N ALA A 171 25.33 -16.11 -7.13
CA ALA A 171 26.69 -16.33 -6.64
C ALA A 171 27.02 -15.53 -5.37
N GLU A 172 26.61 -14.27 -5.31
CA GLU A 172 26.97 -13.36 -4.22
C GLU A 172 25.93 -13.30 -3.10
N LYS A 173 24.69 -13.75 -3.37
CA LYS A 173 23.55 -13.74 -2.44
C LYS A 173 23.45 -12.43 -1.63
N PRO A 174 23.36 -11.26 -2.28
CA PRO A 174 23.38 -9.96 -1.60
C PRO A 174 22.27 -9.76 -0.56
N ILE A 175 21.18 -10.54 -0.63
CA ILE A 175 20.05 -10.51 0.29
C ILE A 175 19.79 -11.86 0.97
N GLY A 176 20.78 -12.75 0.98
CA GLY A 176 20.66 -14.06 1.62
C GLY A 176 19.65 -14.96 0.93
N GLU A 177 18.67 -15.44 1.70
CA GLU A 177 17.68 -16.45 1.27
C GLU A 177 16.35 -15.82 0.79
N ILE A 178 16.25 -14.49 0.74
CA ILE A 178 15.05 -13.82 0.24
C ILE A 178 14.86 -14.16 -1.25
N PRO A 179 13.68 -14.68 -1.66
CA PRO A 179 13.43 -15.02 -3.05
C PRO A 179 13.55 -13.80 -3.98
N VAL A 180 14.15 -14.00 -5.15
CA VAL A 180 14.29 -12.99 -6.19
C VAL A 180 13.64 -13.49 -7.46
N ASP A 181 12.57 -12.82 -7.87
CA ASP A 181 11.95 -13.00 -9.18
C ASP A 181 12.48 -11.96 -10.17
N TYR A 182 12.47 -12.31 -11.45
CA TYR A 182 12.96 -11.43 -12.50
C TYR A 182 11.89 -11.18 -13.57
N LYS A 183 11.78 -9.91 -13.99
CA LYS A 183 10.96 -9.50 -15.13
C LYS A 183 11.83 -8.78 -16.14
N GLN A 184 11.63 -9.06 -17.43
CA GLN A 184 12.30 -8.31 -18.48
C GLN A 184 11.77 -6.88 -18.52
N SER A 185 12.68 -5.92 -18.52
CA SER A 185 12.38 -4.50 -18.67
C SER A 185 12.61 -4.05 -20.11
N GLY A 186 11.73 -3.19 -20.62
CA GLY A 186 11.88 -2.51 -21.90
C GLY A 186 12.86 -1.33 -21.89
N GLY A 187 13.54 -1.08 -20.75
CA GLY A 187 14.44 0.05 -20.56
C GLY A 187 13.87 1.14 -19.67
N ILE A 188 14.71 2.12 -19.35
CA ILE A 188 14.31 3.31 -18.58
C ILE A 188 13.52 4.24 -19.51
N MET A 189 12.23 4.45 -19.23
CA MET A 189 11.44 5.45 -19.97
C MET A 189 12.09 6.82 -19.80
N SER A 190 12.48 7.43 -20.92
CA SER A 190 12.93 8.83 -20.93
C SER A 190 11.71 9.74 -20.94
N PRO A 191 11.71 10.88 -20.21
CA PRO A 191 10.66 11.87 -20.32
C PRO A 191 10.45 12.27 -21.78
N ALA A 192 9.19 12.47 -22.19
CA ALA A 192 8.91 13.03 -23.51
C ALA A 192 9.64 14.37 -23.64
N ALA A 193 10.35 14.59 -24.75
CA ALA A 193 11.01 15.85 -25.00
C ALA A 193 9.95 16.98 -24.97
N THR A 194 10.12 17.95 -24.08
CA THR A 194 9.33 19.18 -24.10
C THR A 194 9.60 19.89 -25.44
N GLN A 195 8.59 19.93 -26.31
CA GLN A 195 8.58 20.79 -27.49
C GLN A 195 8.20 22.22 -27.12
#